data_AF-A0A496BXQ5-F1
#
_entry.id   AF-A0A496BXQ5-F1
#
_cell.length_a   1.000
_cell.length_b   1.000
_cell.length_c   1.000
_cell.angle_alpha   90.00
_cell.angle_beta   90.00
_cell.angle_gamma   90.00
#
_symmetry.space_group_name_H-M   'P 1'
#
loop_
_entity.id
_entity.type
_entity.pdbx_description
1 polymer ?
#
loop_
_entity_poly.entity_id
_entity_poly.type
_entity_poly.pdbx_seq_one_letter_code
_entity_poly.pdbx_strand_id
1 'polypeptide(L)'
;MKASKCFWVALCLLVGSFSTELWAQKNLEAVVQKCKADKTIDKSVVTNKDPKTKKVYKIVSSFVVEGHAALQQEIKSAFERDKEEAYQVIENENDGVVSWFIRFSKGKNTVSYSINVDKEELFLTVIENFDMPEEKDIEIRSSSDM
;
A
#
# COMPACT_ATOMS: atom_id res chain seq x y z
N MET A 1 -33.55 -7.25 -30.23
CA MET A 1 -32.41 -7.40 -29.32
C MET A 1 -31.13 -6.97 -30.02
N LYS A 2 -30.38 -6.03 -29.43
CA LYS A 2 -28.90 -5.92 -29.43
C LYS A 2 -28.53 -4.58 -28.78
N ALA A 3 -28.69 -4.53 -27.46
CA ALA A 3 -28.04 -3.52 -26.64
C ALA A 3 -26.64 -4.04 -26.32
N SER A 4 -25.62 -3.53 -27.00
CA SER A 4 -24.22 -3.68 -26.58
C SER A 4 -23.37 -2.84 -27.50
N LYS A 5 -22.88 -1.70 -26.98
CA LYS A 5 -21.64 -1.01 -27.38
C LYS A 5 -21.43 0.34 -26.67
N CYS A 6 -22.42 0.85 -25.92
CA CYS A 6 -22.25 2.12 -25.18
C CYS A 6 -21.63 1.98 -23.78
N PHE A 7 -21.29 0.77 -23.31
CA PHE A 7 -20.80 0.57 -21.93
C PHE A 7 -19.27 0.60 -21.78
N TRP A 8 -18.51 0.75 -22.86
CA TRP A 8 -17.04 0.68 -22.82
C TRP A 8 -16.33 2.03 -22.90
N VAL A 9 -17.04 3.13 -23.12
CA VAL A 9 -16.42 4.48 -23.24
C VAL A 9 -16.53 5.29 -21.94
N ALA A 10 -17.39 4.89 -21.00
CA ALA A 10 -17.58 5.60 -19.73
C ALA A 10 -16.55 5.26 -18.64
N LEU A 11 -15.69 4.25 -18.85
CA LEU A 11 -14.65 3.87 -17.87
C LEU A 11 -13.32 4.63 -18.07
N CYS A 12 -13.17 5.35 -19.18
CA CYS A 12 -11.94 6.10 -19.50
C CYS A 12 -11.92 7.56 -18.97
N LEU A 13 -12.98 8.03 -18.32
CA LEU A 13 -13.04 9.39 -17.75
C LEU A 13 -12.66 9.47 -16.26
N LEU A 14 -12.17 8.35 -15.68
CA LEU A 14 -11.55 8.33 -14.34
C LEU A 14 -10.01 8.31 -14.40
N VAL A 15 -9.40 8.65 -15.54
CA VAL A 15 -7.98 9.05 -15.58
C VAL A 15 -7.92 10.55 -15.29
N GLY A 16 -8.39 10.92 -14.10
CA GLY A 16 -8.22 12.25 -13.55
C GLY A 16 -6.75 12.45 -13.24
N SER A 17 -6.11 13.35 -13.98
CA SER A 17 -4.83 13.97 -13.65
C SER A 17 -3.69 12.99 -13.41
N PHE A 18 -2.84 12.79 -14.43
CA PHE A 18 -1.42 12.47 -14.24
C PHE A 18 -0.75 13.67 -13.53
N SER A 19 -1.14 13.95 -12.28
CA SER A 19 -0.42 14.83 -11.37
C SER A 19 0.75 14.00 -10.87
N THR A 20 1.89 14.04 -11.55
CA THR A 20 3.19 13.58 -11.01
C THR A 20 3.01 12.43 -10.01
N GLU A 21 2.51 11.27 -10.46
CA GLU A 21 2.59 10.07 -9.63
C GLU A 21 4.07 9.95 -9.29
N LEU A 22 4.36 10.18 -8.01
CA LEU A 22 5.71 10.36 -7.50
C LEU A 22 6.50 9.14 -7.98
N TRP A 23 7.55 9.36 -8.78
CA TRP A 23 8.40 8.27 -9.27
C TRP A 23 8.78 7.32 -8.12
N ALA A 24 8.92 7.89 -6.92
CA ALA A 24 9.08 7.29 -5.60
C ALA A 24 8.18 6.11 -5.23
N GLN A 25 7.00 5.94 -5.82
CA GLN A 25 6.05 4.88 -5.45
C GLN A 25 5.74 3.94 -6.63
N LYS A 26 6.19 4.29 -7.83
CA LYS A 26 5.77 3.64 -9.06
C LYS A 26 6.14 2.16 -9.10
N ASN A 27 7.28 1.78 -8.50
CA ASN A 27 7.70 0.39 -8.49
C ASN A 27 6.83 -0.43 -7.52
N LEU A 28 6.57 0.09 -6.32
CA LEU A 28 5.70 -0.53 -5.32
C LEU A 28 4.25 -0.66 -5.81
N GLU A 29 3.72 0.37 -6.48
CA GLU A 29 2.41 0.29 -7.13
C GLU A 29 2.36 -0.79 -8.20
N ALA A 30 3.38 -0.87 -9.06
CA ALA A 30 3.44 -1.86 -10.13
C ALA A 30 3.40 -3.29 -9.59
N VAL A 31 4.19 -3.61 -8.56
CA VAL A 31 4.18 -4.96 -7.96
C VAL A 31 2.86 -5.26 -7.24
N VAL A 32 2.21 -4.27 -6.63
CA VAL A 32 0.86 -4.44 -6.05
C VAL A 32 -0.17 -4.72 -7.13
N GLN A 33 -0.12 -4.04 -8.27
CA GLN A 33 -1.02 -4.34 -9.38
C GLN A 33 -0.79 -5.75 -9.94
N LYS A 34 0.46 -6.20 -10.03
CA LYS A 34 0.77 -7.60 -10.37
C LYS A 34 0.13 -8.57 -9.37
N CYS A 35 0.29 -8.33 -8.07
CA CYS A 35 -0.31 -9.15 -7.02
C CYS A 35 -1.85 -9.18 -7.11
N LYS A 36 -2.50 -8.05 -7.43
CA LYS A 36 -3.95 -7.97 -7.60
C LYS A 36 -4.44 -8.74 -8.84
N ALA A 37 -3.70 -8.64 -9.94
CA ALA A 37 -4.04 -9.25 -11.22
C ALA A 37 -3.83 -10.78 -11.23
N ASP A 38 -2.86 -11.27 -10.46
CA ASP A 38 -2.63 -12.68 -10.30
C ASP A 38 -3.79 -13.36 -9.54
N LYS A 39 -4.21 -14.53 -10.04
CA LYS A 39 -5.28 -15.34 -9.47
C LYS A 39 -4.75 -16.46 -8.57
N THR A 40 -3.46 -16.78 -8.66
CA THR A 40 -2.80 -17.79 -7.81
C THR A 40 -2.27 -17.20 -6.51
N ILE A 41 -2.29 -15.87 -6.37
CA ILE A 41 -1.90 -15.17 -5.15
C ILE A 41 -3.10 -15.03 -4.23
N ASP A 42 -2.94 -15.51 -3.00
CA ASP A 42 -3.93 -15.32 -1.94
C ASP A 42 -3.96 -13.85 -1.55
N LYS A 43 -5.18 -13.29 -1.55
CA LYS A 43 -5.42 -11.86 -1.31
C LYS A 43 -6.58 -11.61 -0.37
N SER A 44 -6.39 -10.66 0.52
CA SER A 44 -7.42 -10.13 1.41
C SER A 44 -7.48 -8.61 1.27
N VAL A 45 -8.69 -8.06 1.17
CA VAL A 45 -8.92 -6.61 1.12
C VAL A 45 -9.96 -6.25 2.15
N VAL A 46 -9.56 -5.43 3.12
CA VAL A 46 -10.43 -4.87 4.16
C VAL A 46 -10.61 -3.39 3.88
N THR A 47 -11.86 -2.95 3.78
CA THR A 47 -12.21 -1.54 3.55
C THR A 47 -12.96 -0.99 4.75
N ASN A 48 -12.38 -0.01 5.43
CA ASN A 48 -13.00 0.66 6.55
C ASN A 48 -13.66 1.97 6.08
N LYS A 49 -14.89 2.16 6.54
CA LYS A 49 -15.73 3.30 6.19
C LYS A 49 -16.27 3.95 7.44
N ASP A 50 -16.38 5.27 7.42
CA ASP A 50 -17.08 5.99 8.48
C ASP A 50 -18.54 5.51 8.52
N PRO A 51 -19.06 5.10 9.69
CA PRO A 51 -20.37 4.47 9.77
C PRO A 51 -21.52 5.42 9.41
N LYS A 52 -21.32 6.74 9.55
CA LYS A 52 -22.34 7.77 9.29
C LYS A 52 -22.32 8.23 7.84
N THR A 53 -21.16 8.67 7.36
CA THR A 53 -20.96 9.27 6.03
C THR A 53 -20.68 8.25 4.94
N LYS A 54 -20.35 7.00 5.32
CA LYS A 54 -19.94 5.91 4.42
C LYS A 54 -18.66 6.18 3.61
N LYS A 55 -17.97 7.29 3.89
CA LYS A 55 -16.68 7.60 3.27
C LYS A 55 -15.62 6.58 3.68
N VAL A 56 -14.84 6.11 2.71
CA VAL A 56 -13.70 5.24 2.96
C VAL A 56 -12.59 6.08 3.57
N TYR A 57 -12.03 5.63 4.69
CA TYR A 57 -10.89 6.29 5.33
C TYR A 57 -9.66 5.39 5.41
N LYS A 58 -9.83 4.07 5.21
CA LYS A 58 -8.72 3.12 5.21
C LYS A 58 -9.01 1.90 4.34
N ILE A 59 -8.04 1.48 3.56
CA ILE A 59 -8.04 0.20 2.86
C ILE A 59 -6.77 -0.56 3.28
N VAL A 60 -6.92 -1.83 3.63
CA VAL A 60 -5.81 -2.74 3.89
C VAL A 60 -5.89 -3.85 2.86
N SER A 61 -4.86 -3.97 2.03
CA SER A 61 -4.69 -5.08 1.10
C SER A 61 -3.52 -5.95 1.55
N SER A 62 -3.72 -7.25 1.67
CA SER A 62 -2.69 -8.21 2.06
C SER A 62 -2.56 -9.30 1.00
N PHE A 63 -1.33 -9.69 0.70
CA PHE A 63 -0.98 -10.68 -0.32
C PHE A 63 0.02 -11.68 0.24
N VAL A 64 -0.24 -12.98 0.03
CA VAL A 64 0.71 -14.06 0.33
C VAL A 64 1.33 -14.50 -0.99
N VAL A 65 2.63 -14.26 -1.15
CA VAL A 65 3.35 -14.44 -2.42
C VAL A 65 4.22 -15.70 -2.35
N GLU A 66 3.66 -16.83 -1.93
CA GLU A 66 4.37 -18.12 -1.81
C GLU A 66 4.60 -18.77 -3.18
N GLY A 67 5.78 -19.35 -3.44
CA GLY A 67 6.07 -20.05 -4.70
C GLY A 67 6.27 -19.15 -5.93
N HIS A 68 6.24 -17.82 -5.78
CA HIS A 68 6.40 -16.85 -6.87
C HIS A 68 7.77 -16.13 -6.77
N ALA A 69 8.87 -16.88 -6.78
CA ALA A 69 10.23 -16.36 -6.51
C ALA A 69 10.62 -15.11 -7.32
N ALA A 70 10.25 -15.07 -8.61
CA ALA A 70 10.51 -13.89 -9.45
C ALA A 70 9.75 -12.65 -8.95
N LEU A 71 8.47 -12.80 -8.61
CA LEU A 71 7.66 -11.71 -8.08
C LEU A 71 8.13 -11.27 -6.69
N GLN A 72 8.56 -12.22 -5.83
CA GLN A 72 9.16 -11.88 -4.54
C GLN A 72 10.41 -11.00 -4.68
N GLN A 73 11.30 -11.34 -5.62
CA GLN A 73 12.49 -10.54 -5.91
C GLN A 73 12.14 -9.18 -6.52
N GLU A 74 11.14 -9.11 -7.39
CA GLU A 74 10.63 -7.84 -7.89
C GLU A 74 10.08 -6.96 -6.78
N ILE A 75 9.32 -7.53 -5.82
CA ILE A 75 8.80 -6.79 -4.65
C ILE A 75 9.96 -6.23 -3.83
N LYS A 76 10.96 -7.05 -3.48
CA LYS A 76 12.15 -6.59 -2.74
C LYS A 76 12.86 -5.46 -3.50
N SER A 77 13.05 -5.62 -4.81
CA SER A 77 13.66 -4.58 -5.66
C SER A 77 12.83 -3.30 -5.70
N ALA A 78 11.50 -3.40 -5.63
CA ALA A 78 10.60 -2.25 -5.58
C ALA A 78 10.81 -1.45 -4.29
N PHE A 79 10.88 -2.11 -3.14
CA PHE A 79 11.19 -1.47 -1.86
C PHE A 79 12.52 -0.72 -1.92
N GLU A 80 13.58 -1.34 -2.43
CA GLU A 80 14.90 -0.72 -2.55
C GLU A 80 14.92 0.52 -3.45
N ARG A 81 14.18 0.50 -4.56
CA ARG A 81 14.11 1.62 -5.51
C ARG A 81 13.30 2.80 -4.99
N ASP A 82 12.27 2.51 -4.21
CA ASP A 82 11.28 3.49 -3.78
C ASP A 82 11.59 4.07 -2.38
N LYS A 83 12.52 3.47 -1.62
CA LYS A 83 12.81 3.87 -0.23
C LYS A 83 13.41 5.26 -0.04
N GLU A 84 14.24 5.74 -0.98
CA GLU A 84 14.96 7.02 -0.83
C GLU A 84 14.01 8.23 -0.77
N GLU A 85 12.85 8.11 -1.41
CA GLU A 85 11.84 9.16 -1.52
C GLU A 85 10.71 8.99 -0.49
N ALA A 86 10.82 7.99 0.38
CA ALA A 86 9.81 7.71 1.38
C ALA A 86 9.94 8.65 2.59
N TYR A 87 8.79 9.03 3.15
CA TYR A 87 8.73 9.82 4.37
C TYR A 87 9.23 9.03 5.59
N GLN A 88 9.01 7.73 5.62
CA GLN A 88 9.43 6.86 6.70
C GLN A 88 9.85 5.49 6.15
N VAL A 89 11.02 5.03 6.58
CA VAL A 89 11.57 3.71 6.27
C VAL A 89 11.95 3.03 7.59
N ILE A 90 11.50 1.79 7.78
CA ILE A 90 11.88 0.94 8.90
C ILE A 90 12.28 -0.41 8.31
N GLU A 91 13.50 -0.84 8.60
CA GLU A 91 14.04 -2.14 8.23
C GLU A 91 14.40 -2.88 9.52
N ASN A 92 13.99 -4.13 9.64
CA ASN A 92 14.31 -4.97 10.79
C ASN A 92 14.57 -6.40 10.31
N GLU A 93 15.65 -6.98 10.81
CA GLU A 93 16.01 -8.37 10.64
C GLU A 93 16.11 -9.00 12.03
N ASN A 94 15.25 -9.98 12.31
CA ASN A 94 15.26 -10.69 13.57
C ASN A 94 14.99 -12.18 13.36
N ASP A 95 15.84 -13.04 13.93
CA ASP A 95 15.74 -14.50 13.85
C ASP A 95 15.52 -15.04 12.41
N GLY A 96 16.14 -14.40 11.42
CA GLY A 96 16.03 -14.76 9.99
C GLY A 96 14.76 -14.28 9.28
N VAL A 97 13.88 -13.58 9.98
CA VAL A 97 12.73 -12.87 9.39
C VAL A 97 13.17 -11.46 9.03
N VAL A 98 13.05 -11.12 7.74
CA VAL A 98 13.32 -9.77 7.25
C VAL A 98 11.99 -9.04 7.07
N SER A 99 11.88 -7.87 7.71
CA SER A 99 10.71 -7.02 7.62
C SER A 99 11.08 -5.61 7.18
N TRP A 100 10.40 -5.12 6.16
CA TRP A 100 10.56 -3.75 5.66
C TRP A 100 9.23 -3.03 5.72
N PHE A 101 9.26 -1.76 6.08
CA PHE A 101 8.12 -0.88 6.10
C PHE A 101 8.52 0.46 5.47
N ILE A 102 7.75 0.89 4.48
CA ILE A 102 7.94 2.15 3.77
C ILE A 102 6.61 2.89 3.75
N ARG A 103 6.63 4.18 4.10
CA ARG A 103 5.45 5.05 4.07
C ARG A 103 5.70 6.27 3.20
N PHE A 104 4.73 6.56 2.34
CA PHE A 104 4.63 7.78 1.56
C PHE A 104 3.45 8.61 2.06
N SER A 105 3.57 9.93 1.93
CA SER A 105 2.50 10.89 2.24
C SER A 105 2.22 11.76 1.02
N LYS A 106 0.93 12.04 0.78
CA LYS A 106 0.48 13.00 -0.23
C LYS A 106 -0.67 13.81 0.34
N GLY A 107 -0.34 14.97 0.90
CA GLY A 107 -1.29 15.79 1.64
C GLY A 107 -1.84 15.04 2.85
N LYS A 108 -3.17 14.88 2.92
CA LYS A 108 -3.87 14.18 4.02
C LYS A 108 -3.93 12.66 3.85
N ASN A 109 -3.39 12.14 2.77
CA ASN A 109 -3.40 10.71 2.47
C ASN A 109 -2.02 10.13 2.77
N THR A 110 -2.00 8.90 3.30
CA THR A 110 -0.79 8.12 3.43
C THR A 110 -0.98 6.76 2.82
N VAL A 111 0.10 6.23 2.27
CA VAL A 111 0.16 4.85 1.84
C VAL A 111 1.40 4.23 2.44
N SER A 112 1.24 3.09 3.08
CA SER A 112 2.36 2.33 3.60
C SER A 112 2.38 0.93 3.03
N TYR A 113 3.57 0.49 2.69
CA TYR A 113 3.89 -0.83 2.20
C TYR A 113 4.72 -1.53 3.28
N SER A 114 4.38 -2.77 3.58
CA SER A 114 5.23 -3.62 4.41
C SER A 114 5.40 -4.98 3.81
N ILE A 115 6.60 -5.54 3.95
CA ILE A 115 6.86 -6.94 3.70
C ILE A 115 7.38 -7.61 4.95
N ASN A 116 6.97 -8.86 5.15
CA ASN A 116 7.65 -9.79 6.04
C ASN A 116 8.05 -11.00 5.19
N VAL A 117 9.31 -11.40 5.31
CA VAL A 117 9.87 -12.55 4.60
C VAL A 117 10.22 -13.60 5.64
N ASP A 118 9.52 -14.73 5.61
CA ASP A 118 9.81 -15.90 6.43
C ASP A 118 10.09 -17.08 5.50
N LYS A 119 11.34 -17.54 5.48
CA LYS A 119 11.82 -18.61 4.58
C LYS A 119 11.48 -18.34 3.10
N GLU A 120 10.51 -19.04 2.56
CA GLU A 120 10.06 -18.95 1.16
C GLU A 120 8.75 -18.17 1.00
N GLU A 121 8.16 -17.69 2.09
CA GLU A 121 6.91 -16.93 2.09
C GLU A 121 7.20 -15.43 2.22
N LEU A 122 6.60 -14.64 1.34
CA LEU A 122 6.62 -13.18 1.41
C LEU A 122 5.19 -12.68 1.61
N PHE A 123 4.99 -11.98 2.73
CA PHE A 123 3.73 -11.33 3.07
C PHE A 123 3.82 -9.85 2.75
N LEU A 124 3.13 -9.41 1.69
CA LEU A 124 3.03 -7.99 1.33
C LEU A 124 1.74 -7.42 1.89
N THR A 125 1.83 -6.35 2.67
CA THR A 125 0.66 -5.58 3.12
C THR A 125 0.76 -4.14 2.64
N VAL A 126 -0.36 -3.61 2.16
CA VAL A 126 -0.52 -2.24 1.69
C VAL A 126 -1.65 -1.61 2.48
N ILE A 127 -1.37 -0.48 3.12
CA ILE A 127 -2.35 0.28 3.87
C ILE A 127 -2.47 1.64 3.24
N GLU A 128 -3.65 1.95 2.70
CA GLU A 128 -4.00 3.26 2.18
C GLU A 128 -4.90 3.95 3.21
N ASN A 129 -4.44 5.06 3.80
CA ASN A 129 -5.25 5.90 4.68
C ASN A 129 -5.62 7.19 3.92
N PHE A 130 -6.90 7.55 3.99
CA PHE A 130 -7.46 8.70 3.29
C PHE A 130 -7.98 9.71 4.28
N ASP A 131 -7.80 11.00 3.96
CA ASP A 131 -8.30 12.12 4.74
C ASP A 131 -7.94 12.00 6.23
N MET A 132 -6.71 11.57 6.55
CA MET A 132 -6.28 11.53 7.94
C MET A 132 -6.35 12.95 8.52
N PRO A 133 -6.87 13.13 9.74
CA PRO A 133 -6.68 14.38 10.45
C PRO A 133 -5.18 14.63 10.53
N GLU A 134 -4.73 15.87 10.28
CA GLU A 134 -3.35 16.26 10.54
C GLU A 134 -3.01 15.78 11.95
N GLU A 135 -1.87 15.08 12.10
CA GLU A 135 -1.38 14.71 13.42
C GLU A 135 -1.31 16.00 14.22
N LYS A 136 -2.28 16.21 15.12
CA LYS A 136 -2.09 17.17 16.20
C LYS A 136 -0.90 16.61 16.94
N ASP A 137 0.19 17.38 17.00
CA ASP A 137 1.32 17.10 17.85
C ASP A 137 0.77 16.54 19.17
N ILE A 138 0.96 15.24 19.38
CA ILE A 138 0.62 14.65 20.66
C ILE A 138 1.66 15.25 21.59
N GLU A 139 1.29 16.32 22.29
CA GLU A 139 2.08 16.80 23.42
C GLU A 139 2.17 15.64 24.41
N ILE A 140 3.25 14.88 24.33
CA ILE A 140 3.64 13.95 25.38
C ILE A 140 4.04 14.83 26.56
N ARG A 141 3.07 15.22 27.39
CA ARG A 141 3.38 15.71 28.72
C ARG A 141 4.00 14.56 29.50
N SER A 142 5.32 14.59 29.58
CA SER A 142 6.08 13.83 30.57
C SER A 142 5.56 14.23 31.95
N SER A 143 4.69 13.41 32.52
CA SER A 143 4.31 13.46 33.92
C SER A 143 5.46 12.87 34.75
N SER A 144 6.57 13.60 34.82
CA SER A 144 7.60 13.37 35.82
C SER A 144 7.46 14.42 36.91
N ASP A 145 6.48 14.23 37.78
CA ASP A 145 6.41 14.82 39.12
C ASP A 145 5.33 14.03 39.88
N MET A 146 5.76 13.13 40.75
CA MET A 146 5.14 12.66 42.01
C MET A 146 6.02 11.58 42.65
#